data_AF-A0A9E3Y1R1-F1
#
_entry.id   AF-A0A9E3Y1R1-F1
#
_cell.length_a   1.000
_cell.length_b   1.000
_cell.length_c   1.000
_cell.angle_alpha   90.00
_cell.angle_beta   90.00
_cell.angle_gamma   90.00
#
_symmetry.space_group_name_H-M   'P 1'
#
loop_
_entity.id
_entity.type
_entity.pdbx_description
1 polymer ?
#
loop_
_entity_poly.entity_id
_entity_poly.type
_entity_poly.pdbx_seq_one_letter_code
_entity_poly.pdbx_strand_id
1 'polypeptide(L)'
;MNTNRRLRSAALATLALTVGLLGSACSSSGNGPEALDRPPVTTAQKADGSTSTSPDEVTETTTAQAQAPATQVYVVRSEHDLVLHEQPDNSSPTRTVAATNSFGSKLALLVTNQQGGWLEVLVPGRPTGTKAWLDSAQNADVELRSVSTHIQVDLEARTLTLFDNGQAVLSTPVAIGSAEYPTPTGMFSVTDKLQDPNPDGAYGPYALGLSGRSEVLTDFAGGDGQIGIHGTNDPSSIGQAVSHGCIRVPNEVITQLNELLPLGTPVVVR
;
A
#
# COMPACT_ATOMS: atom_id res chain seq x y z
N MET A 1 24.78 44.53 47.19
CA MET A 1 26.13 44.93 47.64
C MET A 1 26.58 43.98 48.74
N ASN A 2 27.81 43.48 48.64
CA ASN A 2 28.58 42.71 49.64
C ASN A 2 28.12 41.29 50.00
N THR A 3 28.96 40.25 50.05
CA THR A 3 30.33 39.98 49.55
C THR A 3 30.62 38.50 49.82
N ASN A 4 31.47 37.92 48.97
CA ASN A 4 32.10 36.59 49.04
C ASN A 4 32.81 36.25 50.37
N ARG A 5 32.87 34.95 50.70
CA ARG A 5 34.11 34.11 50.85
C ARG A 5 33.75 32.81 51.62
N ARG A 6 33.84 31.63 51.01
CA ARG A 6 35.02 30.77 50.74
C ARG A 6 35.62 30.04 51.96
N LEU A 7 35.56 28.70 51.83
CA LEU A 7 36.64 27.71 52.00
C LEU A 7 36.97 27.13 53.39
N ARG A 8 36.90 25.77 53.41
CA ARG A 8 37.94 24.77 53.78
C ARG A 8 37.63 23.79 54.93
N SER A 9 37.51 22.53 54.50
CA SER A 9 38.28 21.36 54.96
C SER A 9 37.75 20.46 56.07
N ALA A 10 37.76 19.16 55.72
CA ALA A 10 38.30 18.01 56.47
C ALA A 10 37.32 16.96 57.02
N ALA A 11 37.47 15.76 56.44
CA ALA A 11 37.65 14.45 57.08
C ALA A 11 36.44 13.59 57.48
N LEU A 12 36.41 12.43 56.79
CA LEU A 12 36.15 11.06 57.25
C LEU A 12 34.91 10.76 58.13
N ALA A 13 34.01 9.96 57.58
CA ALA A 13 33.60 8.70 58.23
C ALA A 13 33.01 7.75 57.18
N THR A 14 33.71 6.64 56.94
CA THR A 14 33.19 5.40 56.36
C THR A 14 32.06 4.85 57.21
N LEU A 15 30.92 4.51 56.60
CA LEU A 15 30.11 3.40 57.05
C LEU A 15 29.42 2.73 55.85
N ALA A 16 29.87 1.51 55.57
CA ALA A 16 29.21 0.60 54.67
C ALA A 16 27.86 0.21 55.27
N LEU A 17 26.79 0.35 54.47
CA LEU A 17 25.57 -0.43 54.68
C LEU A 17 25.03 -0.84 53.31
N THR A 18 25.36 -2.06 52.93
CA THR A 18 24.73 -2.81 51.85
C THR A 18 23.27 -3.04 52.20
N VAL A 19 22.37 -2.37 51.49
CA VAL A 19 20.96 -2.76 51.41
C VAL A 19 20.67 -3.08 49.96
N GLY A 20 20.59 -4.38 49.66
CA GLY A 20 20.11 -4.88 48.39
C GLY A 20 18.61 -4.59 48.27
N LEU A 21 18.25 -3.77 47.28
CA LEU A 21 16.92 -3.80 46.69
C LEU A 21 17.05 -4.49 45.33
N LEU A 22 16.48 -5.70 45.23
CA LEU A 22 16.06 -6.26 43.95
C LEU A 22 14.91 -5.40 43.43
N GLY A 23 15.24 -4.38 42.64
CA GLY A 23 14.30 -3.75 41.74
C GLY A 23 14.38 -4.46 40.40
N SER A 24 13.42 -5.34 40.14
CA SER A 24 13.16 -5.90 38.80
C SER A 24 12.79 -4.76 37.87
N ALA A 25 13.77 -4.22 37.14
CA ALA A 25 13.53 -3.40 35.97
C ALA A 25 13.14 -4.35 34.82
N CYS A 26 11.83 -4.52 34.62
CA CYS A 26 11.30 -5.02 33.37
C CYS A 26 11.61 -4.00 32.28
N SER A 27 12.76 -4.13 31.63
CA SER A 27 13.00 -3.51 30.34
C SER A 27 12.09 -4.22 29.33
N SER A 28 10.88 -3.71 29.13
CA SER A 28 10.09 -4.05 27.94
C SER A 28 10.74 -3.37 26.75
N SER A 29 11.77 -4.00 26.21
CA SER A 29 12.25 -3.76 24.86
C SER A 29 11.05 -4.00 23.94
N GLY A 30 10.40 -2.91 23.52
CA GLY A 30 9.39 -2.96 22.49
C GLY A 30 10.07 -3.47 21.23
N ASN A 31 9.73 -4.69 20.82
CA ASN A 31 10.02 -5.18 19.49
C ASN A 31 9.31 -4.25 18.50
N GLY A 32 10.09 -3.35 17.89
CA GLY A 32 9.67 -2.72 16.64
C GLY A 32 9.50 -3.81 15.56
N PRO A 33 8.70 -3.55 14.52
CA PRO A 33 8.50 -4.52 13.46
C PRO A 33 9.85 -4.95 12.88
N GLU A 34 10.06 -6.27 12.84
CA GLU A 34 11.24 -6.91 12.31
C GLU A 34 11.54 -6.39 10.91
N ALA A 35 12.85 -6.23 10.65
CA ALA A 35 13.39 -5.81 9.37
C ALA A 35 12.75 -6.60 8.23
N LEU A 36 12.63 -5.97 7.05
CA LEU A 36 12.43 -6.66 5.79
C LEU A 36 13.65 -7.57 5.54
N ASP A 37 13.69 -8.74 6.19
CA ASP A 37 14.71 -9.75 5.94
C ASP A 37 14.35 -10.38 4.60
N ARG A 38 14.98 -9.86 3.54
CA ARG A 38 14.78 -10.34 2.17
C ARG A 38 16.03 -11.10 1.73
N PRO A 39 15.87 -12.35 1.23
CA PRO A 39 16.97 -13.08 0.62
C PRO A 39 17.46 -12.38 -0.66
N PRO A 40 18.70 -12.66 -1.11
CA PRO A 40 19.25 -12.07 -2.32
C PRO A 40 18.35 -12.38 -3.53
N VAL A 41 18.23 -11.39 -4.42
CA VAL A 41 17.43 -11.41 -5.65
C VAL A 41 17.57 -12.77 -6.35
N THR A 42 16.52 -13.59 -6.22
CA THR A 42 16.38 -14.85 -6.94
C THR A 42 15.15 -14.76 -7.84
N THR A 43 15.30 -15.35 -9.01
CA THR A 43 14.43 -15.37 -10.20
C THR A 43 12.92 -15.40 -9.92
N ALA A 44 12.20 -14.50 -10.59
CA ALA A 44 10.74 -14.53 -10.69
C ALA A 44 10.27 -15.84 -11.33
N GLN A 45 9.21 -16.46 -10.78
CA GLN A 45 8.63 -17.67 -11.35
C GLN A 45 7.33 -17.32 -12.11
N LYS A 46 7.32 -17.61 -13.40
CA LYS A 46 6.16 -17.46 -14.29
C LYS A 46 5.26 -18.69 -14.18
N ALA A 47 3.95 -18.52 -14.32
CA ALA A 47 3.04 -19.65 -14.50
C ALA A 47 3.28 -20.34 -15.87
N ASP A 48 3.50 -21.66 -15.86
CA ASP A 48 3.60 -22.48 -17.07
C ASP A 48 2.21 -22.77 -17.66
N GLY A 49 2.07 -22.55 -18.97
CA GLY A 49 0.87 -22.90 -19.72
C GLY A 49 0.93 -22.45 -21.18
N SER A 50 1.38 -23.35 -22.06
CA SER A 50 1.31 -23.20 -23.52
C SER A 50 0.34 -24.23 -24.10
N THR A 51 -0.71 -23.75 -24.77
CA THR A 51 -1.23 -24.41 -25.98
C THR A 51 -1.72 -23.34 -26.95
N SER A 52 -1.10 -23.38 -28.14
CA SER A 52 -1.34 -22.52 -29.29
C SER A 52 -2.48 -23.08 -30.14
N THR A 53 -3.47 -22.25 -30.47
CA THR A 53 -4.19 -22.26 -31.75
C THR A 53 -4.55 -20.83 -32.15
N SER A 54 -4.28 -20.49 -33.40
CA SER A 54 -4.46 -19.17 -34.06
C SER A 54 -5.85 -19.07 -34.74
N PRO A 55 -6.21 -17.98 -35.44
CA PRO A 55 -7.23 -17.02 -35.00
C PRO A 55 -8.48 -17.00 -35.91
N ASP A 56 -9.62 -16.55 -35.38
CA ASP A 56 -10.58 -15.71 -36.11
C ASP A 56 -11.67 -15.20 -35.16
N GLU A 57 -12.30 -14.09 -35.59
CA GLU A 57 -13.42 -13.37 -34.99
C GLU A 57 -13.09 -12.20 -34.06
N VAL A 58 -12.87 -11.05 -34.71
CA VAL A 58 -12.92 -9.71 -34.11
C VAL A 58 -14.37 -9.42 -33.71
N THR A 59 -14.72 -9.70 -32.46
CA THR A 59 -15.89 -9.09 -31.83
C THR A 59 -15.42 -7.85 -31.07
N GLU A 60 -15.88 -6.69 -31.54
CA GLU A 60 -15.71 -5.40 -30.86
C GLU A 60 -16.16 -5.50 -29.41
N THR A 61 -15.22 -5.64 -28.49
CA THR A 61 -15.48 -5.51 -27.07
C THR A 61 -15.25 -4.05 -26.72
N THR A 62 -16.35 -3.34 -26.50
CA THR A 62 -16.36 -1.98 -25.95
C THR A 62 -15.49 -1.96 -24.70
N THR A 63 -14.31 -1.34 -24.79
CA THR A 63 -13.46 -1.05 -23.64
C THR A 63 -14.26 -0.13 -22.74
N ALA A 64 -14.79 -0.66 -21.64
CA ALA A 64 -15.31 0.15 -20.56
C ALA A 64 -14.14 0.97 -19.99
N GLN A 65 -13.98 2.18 -20.52
CA GLN A 65 -13.03 3.15 -20.03
C GLN A 65 -13.28 3.31 -18.54
N ALA A 66 -12.24 3.07 -17.72
CA ALA A 66 -12.27 3.35 -16.30
C ALA A 66 -12.60 4.85 -16.11
N GLN A 67 -13.87 5.14 -15.84
CA GLN A 67 -14.31 6.51 -15.59
C GLN A 67 -13.57 7.04 -14.37
N ALA A 68 -13.00 8.24 -14.50
CA ALA A 68 -12.37 8.92 -13.39
C ALA A 68 -13.37 8.98 -12.21
N PRO A 69 -12.94 8.62 -10.99
CA PRO A 69 -13.84 8.59 -9.85
C PRO A 69 -14.47 9.97 -9.60
N ALA A 70 -15.66 9.97 -8.99
CA ALA A 70 -16.26 11.19 -8.46
C ALA A 70 -15.24 11.96 -7.59
N THR A 71 -15.36 13.29 -7.54
CA THR A 71 -14.41 14.18 -6.84
C THR A 71 -14.15 13.82 -5.38
N GLN A 72 -15.07 13.07 -4.77
CA GLN A 72 -14.91 12.45 -3.46
C GLN A 72 -15.30 10.97 -3.55
N VAL A 73 -14.45 10.09 -3.04
CA VAL A 73 -14.77 8.67 -2.81
C VAL A 73 -14.81 8.35 -1.33
N TYR A 74 -15.37 7.21 -0.97
CA TYR A 74 -15.35 6.71 0.41
C TYR A 74 -14.42 5.51 0.52
N VAL A 75 -13.80 5.39 1.70
CA VAL A 75 -12.98 4.24 2.10
C VAL A 75 -13.54 3.69 3.38
N VAL A 76 -13.83 2.39 3.40
CA VAL A 76 -14.17 1.66 4.61
C VAL A 76 -12.90 1.39 5.41
N ARG A 77 -12.93 1.71 6.70
CA ARG A 77 -11.90 1.38 7.70
C ARG A 77 -12.52 0.53 8.80
N SER A 78 -11.76 -0.45 9.28
CA SER A 78 -12.20 -1.35 10.36
C SER A 78 -11.02 -1.80 11.20
N GLU A 79 -11.24 -1.99 12.50
CA GLU A 79 -10.31 -2.63 13.43
C GLU A 79 -10.54 -4.14 13.55
N HIS A 80 -11.60 -4.66 12.92
CA HIS A 80 -12.00 -6.08 12.94
C HIS A 80 -12.11 -6.63 11.51
N ASP A 81 -12.03 -7.95 11.39
CA ASP A 81 -12.21 -8.64 10.12
C ASP A 81 -13.62 -8.39 9.57
N LEU A 82 -13.73 -8.16 8.27
CA LEU A 82 -15.00 -7.89 7.61
C LEU A 82 -15.47 -9.10 6.82
N VAL A 83 -16.76 -9.42 6.94
CA VAL A 83 -17.44 -10.38 6.06
C VAL A 83 -18.02 -9.61 4.88
N LEU A 84 -17.58 -9.97 3.68
CA LEU A 84 -18.05 -9.40 2.42
C LEU A 84 -18.86 -10.42 1.66
N HIS A 85 -19.90 -9.95 0.98
CA HIS A 85 -20.88 -10.73 0.23
C HIS A 85 -20.64 -10.58 -1.28
N GLU A 86 -20.88 -11.62 -2.07
CA GLU A 86 -20.75 -11.49 -3.53
C GLU A 86 -21.85 -10.61 -4.15
N GLN A 87 -23.02 -10.54 -3.51
CA GLN A 87 -24.16 -9.70 -3.88
C GLN A 87 -24.63 -8.90 -2.67
N PRO A 88 -25.38 -7.80 -2.84
CA PRO A 88 -25.93 -6.98 -1.74
C PRO A 88 -27.10 -7.70 -1.03
N ASP A 89 -26.90 -8.94 -0.63
CA ASP A 89 -27.88 -9.77 0.07
C ASP A 89 -27.20 -10.74 1.05
N ASN A 90 -27.98 -11.17 2.04
CA ASN A 90 -27.52 -12.00 3.14
C ASN A 90 -27.42 -13.51 2.81
N SER A 91 -27.76 -13.91 1.58
CA SER A 91 -27.77 -15.30 1.14
C SER A 91 -26.61 -15.66 0.20
N SER A 92 -25.96 -14.66 -0.37
CA SER A 92 -24.85 -14.84 -1.29
C SER A 92 -23.61 -15.40 -0.60
N PRO A 93 -22.71 -16.08 -1.35
CA PRO A 93 -21.43 -16.53 -0.81
C PRO A 93 -20.66 -15.37 -0.18
N THR A 94 -19.92 -15.67 0.88
CA THR A 94 -19.15 -14.68 1.63
C THR A 94 -17.67 -14.95 1.59
N ARG A 95 -16.89 -13.91 1.87
CA ARG A 95 -15.45 -13.97 2.11
C ARG A 95 -15.07 -13.07 3.28
N THR A 96 -14.06 -13.47 4.02
CA THR A 96 -13.52 -12.65 5.11
C THR A 96 -12.30 -11.89 4.64
N VAL A 97 -12.23 -10.60 4.95
CA VAL A 97 -11.05 -9.76 4.75
C VAL A 97 -10.51 -9.35 6.12
N ALA A 98 -9.23 -9.64 6.36
CA ALA A 98 -8.59 -9.37 7.64
C ALA A 98 -8.48 -7.87 7.92
N ALA A 99 -8.62 -7.48 9.19
CA ALA A 99 -8.45 -6.10 9.67
C ALA A 99 -7.04 -5.54 9.42
N THR A 100 -6.05 -6.43 9.30
CA THR A 100 -4.64 -6.10 9.10
C THR A 100 -4.06 -7.10 8.10
N ASN A 101 -3.34 -6.60 7.10
CA ASN A 101 -2.74 -7.46 6.08
C ASN A 101 -1.34 -7.98 6.49
N SER A 102 -0.69 -8.74 5.60
CA SER A 102 0.63 -9.33 5.83
C SER A 102 1.75 -8.32 6.05
N PHE A 103 1.56 -7.05 5.68
CA PHE A 103 2.53 -5.97 5.92
C PHE A 103 2.24 -5.18 7.21
N GLY A 104 1.21 -5.56 7.97
CA GLY A 104 0.78 -4.82 9.16
C GLY A 104 -0.09 -3.59 8.84
N SER A 105 -0.45 -3.37 7.57
CA SER A 105 -1.31 -2.26 7.19
C SER A 105 -2.76 -2.52 7.60
N LYS A 106 -3.36 -1.52 8.24
CA LYS A 106 -4.78 -1.52 8.64
C LYS A 106 -5.70 -1.46 7.43
N LEU A 107 -6.79 -2.21 7.49
CA LEU A 107 -7.74 -2.38 6.40
C LEU A 107 -8.29 -1.05 5.87
N ALA A 108 -8.17 -0.83 4.56
CA ALA A 108 -8.82 0.24 3.81
C ALA A 108 -9.41 -0.35 2.54
N LEU A 109 -10.73 -0.33 2.42
CA LEU A 109 -11.41 -0.81 1.22
C LEU A 109 -12.06 0.37 0.49
N LEU A 110 -11.67 0.57 -0.76
CA LEU A 110 -12.25 1.61 -1.60
C LEU A 110 -13.70 1.27 -1.92
N VAL A 111 -14.63 2.16 -1.61
CA VAL A 111 -16.04 2.03 -1.98
C VAL A 111 -16.23 2.44 -3.45
N THR A 112 -16.78 1.54 -4.25
CA THR A 112 -17.02 1.74 -5.69
C THR A 112 -18.48 1.99 -6.03
N ASN A 113 -19.41 1.58 -5.15
CA ASN A 113 -20.84 1.82 -5.29
C ASN A 113 -21.55 1.74 -3.93
N GLN A 114 -22.75 2.32 -3.81
CA GLN A 114 -23.58 2.23 -2.61
C GLN A 114 -25.04 1.99 -3.02
N GLN A 115 -25.69 0.99 -2.41
CA GLN A 115 -27.12 0.74 -2.64
C GLN A 115 -27.79 0.13 -1.42
N GLY A 116 -28.92 0.69 -0.97
CA GLY A 116 -29.78 0.05 0.03
C GLY A 116 -29.11 -0.35 1.35
N GLY A 117 -28.12 0.42 1.83
CA GLY A 117 -27.33 0.08 3.04
C GLY A 117 -26.13 -0.84 2.78
N TRP A 118 -25.88 -1.21 1.53
CA TRP A 118 -24.73 -1.99 1.10
C TRP A 118 -23.68 -1.11 0.43
N LEU A 119 -22.42 -1.43 0.71
CA LEU A 119 -21.27 -0.76 0.13
C LEU A 119 -20.52 -1.75 -0.77
N GLU A 120 -20.47 -1.50 -2.07
CA GLU A 120 -19.58 -2.24 -2.96
C GLU A 120 -18.17 -1.76 -2.72
N VAL A 121 -17.26 -2.67 -2.42
CA VAL A 121 -15.87 -2.37 -2.12
C VAL A 121 -14.91 -3.15 -3.02
N LEU A 122 -13.78 -2.52 -3.35
CA LEU A 122 -12.68 -3.17 -4.05
C LEU A 122 -11.89 -4.04 -3.08
N VAL A 123 -11.79 -5.34 -3.38
CA VAL A 123 -11.12 -6.34 -2.54
C VAL A 123 -9.66 -6.50 -2.99
N PRO A 124 -8.67 -6.26 -2.11
CA PRO A 124 -7.26 -6.50 -2.42
C PRO A 124 -6.94 -7.97 -2.66
N GLY A 125 -6.03 -8.24 -3.59
CA GLY A 125 -5.53 -9.58 -3.90
C GLY A 125 -6.04 -10.12 -5.23
N ARG A 126 -6.06 -11.46 -5.34
CA ARG A 126 -6.52 -12.17 -6.54
C ARG A 126 -7.98 -12.65 -6.36
N PRO A 127 -8.79 -12.66 -7.44
CA PRO A 127 -8.53 -12.03 -8.74
C PRO A 127 -8.40 -10.51 -8.63
N THR A 128 -7.47 -9.91 -9.37
CA THR A 128 -7.31 -8.45 -9.42
C THR A 128 -8.62 -7.78 -9.87
N GLY A 129 -9.01 -6.69 -9.23
CA GLY A 129 -10.24 -5.96 -9.58
C GLY A 129 -11.51 -6.56 -8.97
N THR A 130 -11.39 -7.59 -8.13
CA THR A 130 -12.53 -8.20 -7.45
C THR A 130 -13.28 -7.18 -6.61
N LYS A 131 -14.62 -7.22 -6.70
CA LYS A 131 -15.52 -6.44 -5.87
C LYS A 131 -16.37 -7.34 -5.00
N ALA A 132 -16.83 -6.82 -3.87
CA ALA A 132 -17.77 -7.47 -2.96
C ALA A 132 -18.57 -6.43 -2.18
N TRP A 133 -19.62 -6.86 -1.49
CA TRP A 133 -20.57 -6.00 -0.80
C TRP A 133 -20.43 -6.13 0.71
N LEU A 134 -20.34 -4.99 1.40
CA LEU A 134 -20.38 -4.90 2.86
C LEU A 134 -21.77 -4.42 3.28
N ASP A 135 -22.44 -5.16 4.15
CA ASP A 135 -23.67 -4.71 4.83
C ASP A 135 -23.28 -3.69 5.90
N SER A 136 -23.51 -2.40 5.64
CA SER A 136 -23.18 -1.34 6.61
C SER A 136 -24.07 -1.35 7.85
N ALA A 137 -25.28 -1.96 7.78
CA ALA A 137 -26.17 -2.04 8.93
C ALA A 137 -25.71 -3.10 9.95
N GLN A 138 -25.10 -4.19 9.48
CA GLN A 138 -24.52 -5.24 10.34
C GLN A 138 -23.11 -4.91 10.82
N ASN A 139 -22.46 -3.92 10.22
CA ASN A 139 -21.09 -3.50 10.52
C ASN A 139 -21.09 -2.02 10.96
N ALA A 140 -21.91 -1.68 11.96
CA ALA A 140 -22.12 -0.29 12.40
C ALA A 140 -20.87 0.38 13.01
N ASP A 141 -19.83 -0.40 13.32
CA ASP A 141 -18.54 0.03 13.83
C ASP A 141 -17.53 0.41 12.74
N VAL A 142 -17.84 0.18 11.46
CA VAL A 142 -16.94 0.59 10.37
C VAL A 142 -16.97 2.10 10.18
N GLU A 143 -15.79 2.67 9.95
CA GLU A 143 -15.64 4.08 9.65
C GLU A 143 -15.66 4.29 8.13
N LEU A 144 -16.51 5.20 7.66
CA LEU A 144 -16.47 5.71 6.29
C LEU A 144 -15.65 7.00 6.24
N ARG A 145 -14.44 6.88 5.72
CA ARG A 145 -13.56 8.02 5.50
C ARG A 145 -13.73 8.54 4.08
N SER A 146 -14.01 9.83 3.96
CA SER A 146 -13.98 10.50 2.65
C SER A 146 -12.53 10.74 2.21
N VAL A 147 -12.25 10.50 0.93
CA VAL A 147 -10.94 10.71 0.29
C VAL A 147 -11.15 11.50 -0.99
N SER A 148 -10.44 12.63 -1.12
CA SER A 148 -10.50 13.53 -2.27
C SER A 148 -9.35 13.31 -3.27
N THR A 149 -8.31 12.59 -2.83
CA THR A 149 -7.15 12.30 -3.66
C THR A 149 -7.37 11.08 -4.54
N HIS A 150 -6.89 11.12 -5.78
CA HIS A 150 -6.77 9.92 -6.62
C HIS A 150 -5.57 10.03 -7.56
N ILE A 151 -5.06 8.89 -7.99
CA ILE A 151 -3.97 8.80 -8.96
C ILE A 151 -4.51 8.32 -10.30
N GLN A 152 -4.01 8.91 -11.38
CA GLN A 152 -4.08 8.33 -12.72
C GLN A 152 -2.66 8.01 -13.20
N VAL A 153 -2.48 6.81 -13.73
CA VAL A 153 -1.27 6.37 -14.42
C VAL A 153 -1.63 6.11 -15.87
N ASP A 154 -0.96 6.82 -16.76
CA ASP A 154 -1.07 6.67 -18.20
C ASP A 154 0.15 5.88 -18.68
N LEU A 155 -0.05 4.65 -19.14
CA LEU A 155 1.03 3.74 -19.55
C LEU A 155 1.64 4.14 -20.89
N GLU A 156 0.84 4.71 -21.79
CA GLU A 156 1.32 5.19 -23.10
C GLU A 156 2.19 6.44 -22.91
N ALA A 157 1.68 7.43 -22.17
CA ALA A 157 2.40 8.66 -21.85
C ALA A 157 3.45 8.48 -20.74
N ARG A 158 3.50 7.31 -20.09
CA ARG A 158 4.37 6.98 -18.94
C ARG A 158 4.36 8.08 -17.89
N THR A 159 3.17 8.50 -17.51
CA THR A 159 2.96 9.63 -16.60
C THR A 159 2.05 9.22 -15.45
N LEU A 160 2.43 9.60 -14.24
CA LEU A 160 1.58 9.54 -13.06
C LEU A 160 1.12 10.96 -12.73
N THR A 161 -0.19 11.13 -12.55
CA THR A 161 -0.78 12.39 -12.09
C THR A 161 -1.59 12.14 -10.82
N LEU A 162 -1.27 12.89 -9.77
CA LEU A 162 -2.05 12.97 -8.55
C LEU A 162 -3.05 14.10 -8.67
N PHE A 163 -4.30 13.80 -8.39
CA PHE A 163 -5.38 14.76 -8.26
C PHE A 163 -5.80 14.88 -6.80
N ASP A 164 -6.19 16.08 -6.40
CA ASP A 164 -6.90 16.36 -5.15
C ASP A 164 -8.10 17.26 -5.44
N ASN A 165 -9.30 16.84 -5.00
CA ASN A 165 -10.55 17.53 -5.31
C ASN A 165 -10.75 17.79 -6.82
N GLY A 166 -10.29 16.85 -7.64
CA GLY A 166 -10.37 16.92 -9.10
C GLY A 166 -9.33 17.83 -9.77
N GLN A 167 -8.46 18.50 -9.02
CA GLN A 167 -7.37 19.31 -9.56
C GLN A 167 -6.07 18.51 -9.59
N ALA A 168 -5.34 18.56 -10.70
CA ALA A 168 -4.01 17.96 -10.78
C ALA A 168 -3.04 18.77 -9.90
N VAL A 169 -2.50 18.13 -8.86
CA VAL A 169 -1.59 18.77 -7.88
C VAL A 169 -0.15 18.31 -8.03
N LEU A 170 0.08 17.16 -8.66
CA LEU A 170 1.42 16.65 -8.99
C LEU A 170 1.34 15.83 -10.28
N SER A 171 2.35 15.97 -11.14
CA SER A 171 2.55 15.12 -12.31
C SER A 171 4.03 14.76 -12.47
N THR A 172 4.33 13.50 -12.78
CA THR A 172 5.71 13.00 -12.93
C THR A 172 5.80 11.95 -14.04
N PRO A 173 6.94 11.86 -14.76
CA PRO A 173 7.22 10.67 -15.55
C PRO A 173 7.39 9.45 -14.64
N VAL A 174 7.10 8.26 -15.17
CA VAL A 174 7.22 6.98 -14.47
C VAL A 174 7.94 5.92 -15.30
N ALA A 175 8.57 4.96 -14.63
CA ALA A 175 8.88 3.68 -15.25
C ALA A 175 7.71 2.71 -15.01
N ILE A 176 7.41 1.87 -16.01
CA ILE A 176 6.32 0.89 -15.95
C ILE A 176 6.84 -0.52 -16.23
N GLY A 177 5.95 -1.51 -16.12
CA GLY A 177 6.22 -2.90 -16.45
C GLY A 177 6.76 -3.07 -17.87
N SER A 178 7.68 -4.02 -18.04
CA SER A 178 8.13 -4.45 -19.38
C SER A 178 7.01 -5.17 -20.14
N ALA A 179 7.23 -5.44 -21.43
CA ALA A 179 6.31 -6.28 -22.19
C ALA A 179 6.16 -7.71 -21.63
N GLU A 180 7.20 -8.21 -20.95
CA GLU A 180 7.18 -9.54 -20.32
C GLU A 180 6.45 -9.53 -18.98
N TYR A 181 6.54 -8.41 -18.24
CA TYR A 181 5.94 -8.22 -16.93
C TYR A 181 5.09 -6.93 -16.91
N PRO A 182 3.96 -6.91 -17.63
CA PRO A 182 3.20 -5.69 -17.84
C PRO A 182 2.63 -5.15 -16.52
N THR A 183 2.54 -3.82 -16.42
CA THR A 183 1.73 -3.18 -15.38
C THR A 183 0.26 -3.43 -15.72
N PRO A 184 -0.54 -4.05 -14.84
CA PRO A 184 -1.94 -4.33 -15.15
C PRO A 184 -2.75 -3.04 -15.19
N THR A 185 -3.65 -2.94 -16.17
CA THR A 185 -4.60 -1.83 -16.29
C THR A 185 -5.83 -2.08 -15.42
N GLY A 186 -6.48 -1.01 -14.97
CA GLY A 186 -7.73 -1.10 -14.20
C GLY A 186 -7.80 -0.13 -13.04
N MET A 187 -8.76 -0.39 -12.14
CA MET A 187 -8.95 0.37 -10.91
C MET A 187 -8.38 -0.38 -9.71
N PHE A 188 -7.52 0.32 -8.98
CA PHE A 188 -6.82 -0.16 -7.80
C PHE A 188 -7.02 0.82 -6.65
N SER A 189 -6.51 0.46 -5.47
CA SER A 189 -6.40 1.36 -4.33
C SER A 189 -5.07 1.16 -3.63
N VAL A 190 -4.57 2.21 -2.97
CA VAL A 190 -3.39 2.12 -2.09
C VAL A 190 -3.75 1.32 -0.84
N THR A 191 -3.13 0.17 -0.64
CA THR A 191 -3.38 -0.71 0.52
C THR A 191 -2.30 -0.60 1.58
N ASP A 192 -1.10 -0.17 1.19
CA ASP A 192 0.08 -0.18 2.03
C ASP A 192 0.90 1.08 1.86
N LYS A 193 1.54 1.51 2.95
CA LYS A 193 2.54 2.60 2.97
C LYS A 193 3.75 2.09 3.71
N LEU A 194 4.78 1.68 2.98
CA LEU A 194 5.96 1.03 3.50
C LEU A 194 7.16 1.96 3.39
N GLN A 195 7.88 2.15 4.48
CA GLN A 195 9.19 2.79 4.47
C GLN A 195 10.25 1.72 4.26
N ASP A 196 11.11 1.90 3.25
CA ASP A 196 12.21 0.96 3.04
C ASP A 196 13.32 1.27 4.07
N PRO A 197 13.81 0.27 4.83
CA PRO A 197 14.94 0.47 5.73
C PRO A 197 16.23 0.82 4.98
N ASN A 198 16.33 0.50 3.69
CA ASN A 198 17.39 0.92 2.80
C ASN A 198 16.84 1.87 1.71
N PRO A 199 16.87 3.20 1.95
CA PRO A 199 16.33 4.17 1.00
C PRO A 199 17.10 4.23 -0.35
N ASP A 200 18.31 3.68 -0.41
CA ASP A 200 19.11 3.53 -1.63
C ASP A 200 18.87 2.17 -2.34
N GLY A 201 17.91 1.38 -1.85
CA GLY A 201 17.53 0.08 -2.38
C GLY A 201 16.64 0.16 -3.62
N ALA A 202 16.28 -1.00 -4.16
CA ALA A 202 15.49 -1.12 -5.39
C ALA A 202 14.11 -0.40 -5.33
N TYR A 203 13.55 -0.24 -4.12
CA TYR A 203 12.27 0.44 -3.91
C TYR A 203 12.41 1.92 -3.56
N GLY A 204 13.63 2.45 -3.44
CA GLY A 204 13.86 3.81 -2.95
C GLY A 204 13.39 3.98 -1.49
N PRO A 205 13.04 5.20 -1.05
CA PRO A 205 12.72 5.46 0.36
C PRO A 205 11.36 4.92 0.81
N TYR A 206 10.40 4.77 -0.12
CA TYR A 206 9.05 4.33 0.18
C TYR A 206 8.48 3.46 -0.93
N ALA A 207 7.55 2.57 -0.56
CA ALA A 207 6.72 1.80 -1.47
C ALA A 207 5.25 1.87 -1.04
N LEU A 208 4.37 2.14 -2.00
CA LEU A 208 2.93 2.12 -1.85
C LEU A 208 2.41 0.83 -2.49
N GLY A 209 1.97 -0.12 -1.67
CA GLY A 209 1.33 -1.33 -2.16
C GLY A 209 -0.05 -1.02 -2.71
N LEU A 210 -0.41 -1.63 -3.85
CA LEU A 210 -1.73 -1.49 -4.44
C LEU A 210 -2.57 -2.77 -4.23
N SER A 211 -3.88 -2.63 -4.36
CA SER A 211 -4.82 -3.76 -4.22
C SER A 211 -4.64 -4.84 -5.29
N GLY A 212 -4.01 -4.52 -6.42
CA GLY A 212 -3.80 -5.44 -7.53
C GLY A 212 -2.58 -6.35 -7.40
N ARG A 213 -2.56 -7.37 -8.25
CA ARG A 213 -1.44 -8.30 -8.44
C ARG A 213 -1.03 -8.34 -9.91
N SER A 214 0.23 -8.68 -10.17
CA SER A 214 0.75 -8.99 -11.50
C SER A 214 -0.05 -10.14 -12.13
N GLU A 215 -0.32 -10.03 -13.42
CA GLU A 215 -1.03 -11.07 -14.19
C GLU A 215 -0.14 -12.28 -14.47
N VAL A 216 1.18 -12.10 -14.47
CA VAL A 216 2.15 -13.11 -14.91
C VAL A 216 3.10 -13.57 -13.80
N LEU A 217 3.29 -12.75 -12.76
CA LEU A 217 4.12 -13.09 -11.59
C LEU A 217 3.22 -13.46 -10.41
N THR A 218 3.28 -14.73 -9.99
CA THR A 218 2.55 -15.23 -8.81
C THR A 218 3.46 -15.41 -7.59
N ASP A 219 4.77 -15.32 -7.78
CA ASP A 219 5.79 -15.27 -6.73
C ASP A 219 6.84 -14.22 -7.13
N PHE A 220 6.95 -13.17 -6.33
CA PHE A 220 7.91 -12.11 -6.53
C PHE A 220 8.33 -11.49 -5.20
N ALA A 221 9.63 -11.47 -4.93
CA ALA A 221 10.21 -10.95 -3.70
C ALA A 221 9.61 -11.54 -2.41
N GLY A 222 9.19 -12.82 -2.44
CA GLY A 222 8.56 -13.52 -1.32
C GLY A 222 7.09 -13.19 -1.11
N GLY A 223 6.47 -12.44 -2.02
CA GLY A 223 5.04 -12.13 -2.03
C GLY A 223 4.35 -12.67 -3.28
N ASP A 224 3.03 -12.55 -3.33
CA ASP A 224 2.17 -13.11 -4.38
C ASP A 224 2.08 -12.24 -5.66
N GLY A 225 3.09 -11.41 -5.89
CA GLY A 225 3.17 -10.49 -7.03
C GLY A 225 2.36 -9.21 -6.89
N GLN A 226 2.22 -8.66 -5.67
CA GLN A 226 1.59 -7.35 -5.45
C GLN A 226 2.28 -6.26 -6.27
N ILE A 227 1.47 -5.49 -7.02
CA ILE A 227 1.96 -4.31 -7.72
C ILE A 227 1.98 -3.10 -6.78
N GLY A 228 2.91 -2.19 -7.02
CA GLY A 228 3.08 -1.01 -6.18
C GLY A 228 3.58 0.20 -6.96
N ILE A 229 3.49 1.37 -6.32
CA ILE A 229 4.16 2.60 -6.73
C ILE A 229 5.33 2.79 -5.78
N HIS A 230 6.56 2.93 -6.27
CA HIS A 230 7.72 3.04 -5.38
C HIS A 230 8.80 3.96 -5.98
N GLY A 231 9.77 4.34 -5.15
CA GLY A 231 10.98 5.04 -5.59
C GLY A 231 11.90 4.12 -6.40
N THR A 232 13.16 4.47 -6.58
CA THR A 232 14.12 3.59 -7.26
C THR A 232 15.57 3.96 -6.94
N ASN A 233 16.45 2.97 -7.03
CA ASN A 233 17.90 3.17 -7.08
C ASN A 233 18.45 3.29 -8.52
N ASP A 234 17.59 3.20 -9.53
CA ASP A 234 17.94 3.42 -10.93
C ASP A 234 17.10 4.57 -11.52
N PRO A 235 17.48 5.84 -11.27
CA PRO A 235 16.77 7.00 -11.79
C PRO A 235 16.71 7.02 -13.32
N SER A 236 17.65 6.36 -14.01
CA SER A 236 17.68 6.30 -15.47
C SER A 236 16.54 5.47 -16.05
N SER A 237 15.93 4.59 -15.25
CA SER A 237 14.76 3.80 -15.65
C SER A 237 13.47 4.62 -15.80
N ILE A 238 13.39 5.81 -15.19
CA ILE A 238 12.19 6.67 -15.25
C ILE A 238 11.91 7.06 -16.71
N GLY A 239 10.65 6.92 -17.12
CA GLY A 239 10.21 7.11 -18.50
C GLY A 239 10.39 5.87 -19.38
N GLN A 240 10.77 4.70 -18.84
CA GLN A 240 10.96 3.45 -19.58
C GLN A 240 9.99 2.33 -19.15
N ALA A 241 9.84 1.31 -20.01
CA ALA A 241 9.07 0.10 -19.72
C ALA A 241 10.02 -1.05 -19.36
N VAL A 242 10.45 -1.12 -18.09
CA VAL A 242 11.57 -1.98 -17.64
C VAL A 242 11.34 -2.66 -16.29
N SER A 243 10.23 -2.37 -15.61
CA SER A 243 9.95 -2.96 -14.30
C SER A 243 9.31 -4.34 -14.41
N HIS A 244 9.11 -4.99 -13.26
CA HIS A 244 8.37 -6.25 -13.14
C HIS A 244 6.85 -6.02 -12.91
N GLY A 245 6.32 -4.91 -13.42
CA GLY A 245 4.91 -4.51 -13.30
C GLY A 245 4.66 -3.35 -12.34
N CYS A 246 5.56 -3.09 -11.39
CA CYS A 246 5.47 -1.92 -10.51
C CYS A 246 5.69 -0.59 -11.24
N ILE A 247 5.12 0.48 -10.71
CA ILE A 247 5.29 1.84 -11.22
C ILE A 247 6.42 2.51 -10.43
N ARG A 248 7.51 2.90 -11.09
CA ARG A 248 8.62 3.62 -10.45
C ARG A 248 8.45 5.12 -10.65
N VAL A 249 8.61 5.88 -9.59
CA VAL A 249 8.62 7.35 -9.60
C VAL A 249 9.97 7.86 -9.07
N PRO A 250 10.33 9.14 -9.27
CA PRO A 250 11.46 9.77 -8.56
C PRO A 250 11.31 9.66 -7.04
N ASN A 251 12.43 9.59 -6.32
CA ASN A 251 12.44 9.37 -4.87
C ASN A 251 11.80 10.54 -4.08
N GLU A 252 11.92 11.75 -4.60
CA GLU A 252 11.28 12.93 -4.04
C GLU A 252 9.76 12.86 -4.22
N VAL A 253 9.31 12.29 -5.34
CA VAL A 253 7.88 12.12 -5.62
C VAL A 253 7.29 11.04 -4.75
N ILE A 254 7.93 9.87 -4.58
CA ILE A 254 7.35 8.83 -3.71
C ILE A 254 7.24 9.30 -2.27
N THR A 255 8.16 10.14 -1.81
CA THR A 255 8.10 10.76 -0.48
C THR A 255 6.86 11.67 -0.35
N GLN A 256 6.61 12.52 -1.35
CA GLN A 256 5.39 13.35 -1.39
C GLN A 256 4.12 12.50 -1.44
N LEU A 257 4.08 11.46 -2.28
CA LEU A 257 2.92 10.56 -2.35
C LEU A 257 2.70 9.85 -1.01
N ASN A 258 3.75 9.41 -0.33
CA ASN A 258 3.64 8.84 1.00
C ASN A 258 3.08 9.83 2.03
N GLU A 259 3.31 11.13 1.91
CA GLU A 259 2.71 12.10 2.82
C GLU A 259 1.25 12.40 2.48
N LEU A 260 0.97 12.60 1.18
CA LEU A 260 -0.32 13.10 0.70
C LEU A 260 -1.42 12.04 0.65
N LEU A 261 -1.07 10.77 0.45
CA LEU A 261 -2.07 9.74 0.17
C LEU A 261 -2.53 9.00 1.43
N PRO A 262 -3.83 9.03 1.76
CA PRO A 262 -4.40 8.07 2.71
C PRO A 262 -4.47 6.66 2.09
N LEU A 263 -4.51 5.64 2.95
CA LEU A 263 -4.88 4.29 2.51
C LEU A 263 -6.30 4.29 1.93
N GLY A 264 -6.52 3.47 0.91
CA GLY A 264 -7.73 3.41 0.11
C GLY A 264 -7.80 4.42 -1.03
N THR A 265 -6.81 5.31 -1.17
CA THR A 265 -6.72 6.24 -2.32
C THR A 265 -6.87 5.47 -3.64
N PRO A 266 -7.82 5.85 -4.52
CA PRO A 266 -7.97 5.23 -5.83
C PRO A 266 -6.75 5.45 -6.71
N VAL A 267 -6.38 4.42 -7.45
CA VAL A 267 -5.34 4.45 -8.49
C VAL A 267 -5.93 3.86 -9.76
N VAL A 268 -6.04 4.64 -10.81
CA VAL A 268 -6.50 4.19 -12.12
C VAL A 268 -5.29 4.04 -13.02
N VAL A 269 -5.10 2.87 -13.61
CA VAL A 269 -4.04 2.60 -14.60
C VAL A 269 -4.70 2.37 -15.95
N ARG A 270 -4.28 3.12 -16.98
CA ARG A 270 -4.85 3.10 -18.33
C ARG A 270 -3.78 3.20 -19.41
#